data_AF-A0A4R1R137-F1
#
_entry.id   AF-A0A4R1R137-F1
#
_cell.length_a   1.000
_cell.length_b   1.000
_cell.length_c   1.000
_cell.angle_alpha   90.00
_cell.angle_beta   90.00
_cell.angle_gamma   90.00
#
_symmetry.space_group_name_H-M   'P 1'
#
loop_
_entity.id
_entity.type
_entity.pdbx_description
1 polymer ?
#
loop_
_entity_poly.entity_id
_entity_poly.type
_entity_poly.pdbx_seq_one_letter_code
_entity_poly.pdbx_strand_id
1 'polypeptide(L)'
;MADMSNVDSEKILSTVNQLDGIVTSIQAQMRKIADAVAGLDKGWISPVKAEFMSRYQKDEEAMNEMISQYSEISEQLKETAADFDKTENEIVSSVSALK
;
A
#
# COMPACT_ATOMS: atom_id res chain seq x y z
N MET A 1 -21.92 4.17 25.37
CA MET A 1 -22.01 2.94 24.56
C MET A 1 -20.73 2.86 23.75
N ALA A 2 -19.61 2.69 24.44
CA ALA A 2 -18.29 2.50 23.84
C ALA A 2 -17.98 1.00 23.99
N ASP A 3 -17.35 0.38 23.00
CA ASP A 3 -16.98 -1.04 22.92
C ASP A 3 -18.08 -2.04 22.50
N MET A 4 -18.85 -1.77 21.45
CA MET A 4 -19.61 -2.84 20.78
C MET A 4 -18.84 -3.54 19.65
N SER A 5 -17.73 -2.96 19.16
CA SER A 5 -16.87 -3.54 18.13
C SER A 5 -15.43 -3.68 18.65
N ASN A 6 -14.85 -4.88 18.52
CA ASN A 6 -13.41 -5.11 18.74
C ASN A 6 -12.54 -4.56 17.58
N VAL A 7 -13.19 -4.03 16.53
CA VAL A 7 -12.55 -3.44 15.36
C VAL A 7 -12.73 -1.93 15.43
N ASP A 8 -11.59 -1.23 15.46
CA ASP A 8 -11.49 0.21 15.56
C ASP A 8 -11.18 0.77 14.16
N SER A 9 -12.20 1.32 13.50
CA SER A 9 -12.12 1.88 12.15
C SER A 9 -11.08 3.00 12.06
N GLU A 10 -10.91 3.81 13.12
CA GLU A 10 -9.87 4.83 13.19
C GLU A 10 -8.46 4.20 13.17
N LYS A 11 -8.25 3.08 13.87
CA LYS A 11 -6.97 2.33 13.80
C LYS A 11 -6.73 1.73 12.42
N ILE A 12 -7.76 1.21 11.76
CA ILE A 12 -7.64 0.72 10.38
C ILE A 12 -7.23 1.87 9.45
N LEU A 13 -7.93 3.00 9.50
CA LEU A 13 -7.61 4.18 8.70
C LEU A 13 -6.22 4.74 8.99
N SER A 14 -5.79 4.74 10.25
CA SER A 14 -4.42 5.13 10.62
C SER A 14 -3.37 4.20 9.99
N THR A 15 -3.61 2.89 10.03
CA THR A 15 -2.70 1.89 9.45
C THR A 15 -2.62 2.02 7.94
N VAL A 16 -3.76 2.25 7.30
CA VAL A 16 -3.88 2.55 5.87
C VAL A 16 -3.07 3.79 5.47
N ASN A 17 -3.18 4.88 6.23
CA ASN A 17 -2.41 6.10 5.96
C ASN A 17 -0.89 5.86 6.07
N GLN A 18 -0.46 5.03 7.02
CA GLN A 18 0.94 4.62 7.15
C GLN A 18 1.38 3.78 5.94
N LEU A 19 0.56 2.83 5.50
CA LEU A 19 0.82 2.00 4.33
C LEU A 19 0.95 2.84 3.07
N ASP A 20 0.03 3.78 2.83
CA ASP A 20 0.06 4.71 1.69
C ASP A 20 1.35 5.57 1.70
N GLY A 21 1.79 6.01 2.89
CA GLY A 21 3.05 6.74 3.06
C GLY A 21 4.29 5.89 2.76
N ILE A 22 4.29 4.61 3.15
CA ILE A 22 5.36 3.65 2.84
C ILE A 22 5.41 3.39 1.33
N VAL A 23 4.26 3.13 0.69
CA VAL A 23 4.16 2.91 -0.76
C VAL A 23 4.74 4.10 -1.54
N THR A 24 4.35 5.31 -1.16
CA THR A 24 4.88 6.55 -1.76
C THR A 24 6.40 6.65 -1.62
N SER A 25 6.92 6.27 -0.45
CA SER A 25 8.36 6.29 -0.16
C SER A 25 9.13 5.25 -0.98
N ILE A 26 8.56 4.05 -1.16
CA ILE A 26 9.15 2.98 -1.98
C ILE A 26 9.19 3.42 -3.45
N GLN A 27 8.08 3.96 -3.98
CA GLN A 27 8.02 4.49 -5.35
C GLN A 27 9.07 5.58 -5.59
N ALA A 28 9.26 6.49 -4.63
CA ALA A 28 10.29 7.52 -4.72
C ALA A 28 11.72 6.94 -4.75
N GLN A 29 11.97 5.88 -3.98
CA GLN A 29 13.26 5.19 -4.00
C GLN A 29 13.49 4.43 -5.30
N MET A 30 12.48 3.73 -5.82
CA MET A 30 12.56 3.04 -7.11
C MET A 30 12.92 4.00 -8.25
N ARG A 31 12.31 5.20 -8.29
CA ARG A 31 12.67 6.23 -9.28
C ARG A 31 14.14 6.63 -9.19
N LYS A 32 14.67 6.83 -7.98
CA LYS A 32 16.09 7.15 -7.77
C LYS A 32 17.01 6.03 -8.25
N ILE A 33 16.62 4.77 -8.03
CA ILE A 33 17.37 3.61 -8.52
C ILE A 33 17.32 3.57 -10.05
N ALA A 34 16.16 3.76 -10.66
CA ALA A 34 16.01 3.82 -12.11
C ALA A 34 16.88 4.92 -12.73
N ASP A 35 16.91 6.11 -12.13
CA ASP A 35 17.79 7.21 -12.56
C ASP A 35 19.27 6.84 -12.43
N ALA A 36 19.67 6.20 -11.34
CA ALA A 36 21.04 5.73 -11.13
C ALA A 36 21.44 4.64 -12.12
N VAL A 37 20.55 3.70 -12.42
CA VAL A 37 20.76 2.64 -13.43
C VAL A 37 20.85 3.24 -14.83
N ALA A 38 19.98 4.18 -15.18
CA ALA A 38 20.06 4.90 -16.45
C ALA A 38 21.34 5.74 -16.58
N GLY A 39 21.81 6.31 -15.46
CA GLY A 39 23.10 7.00 -15.39
C GLY A 39 24.28 6.05 -15.58
N LEU A 40 24.23 4.88 -14.94
CA LEU A 40 25.24 3.83 -15.05
C LEU A 40 25.27 3.22 -16.46
N ASP A 41 24.11 3.02 -17.09
CA ASP A 41 23.99 2.47 -18.44
C ASP A 41 24.74 3.31 -19.50
N LYS A 42 24.78 4.64 -19.29
CA LYS A 42 25.48 5.60 -20.16
C LYS A 42 27.00 5.36 -20.10
N GLY A 43 27.52 4.75 -21.16
CA GLY A 43 28.94 4.52 -21.32
C GLY A 43 29.47 3.28 -20.57
N TRP A 44 28.60 2.51 -19.91
CA TRP A 44 29.00 1.23 -19.36
C TRP A 44 29.16 0.18 -20.44
N ILE A 45 30.41 -0.24 -20.64
CA ILE A 45 30.81 -1.31 -21.54
C ILE A 45 31.47 -2.40 -20.70
N SER A 46 30.72 -3.47 -20.44
CA SER A 46 31.19 -4.61 -19.66
C SER A 46 30.39 -5.87 -20.02
N PRO A 47 31.01 -7.06 -20.00
CA PRO A 47 30.31 -8.32 -20.22
C PRO A 47 29.21 -8.61 -19.18
N VAL A 48 29.32 -8.07 -17.96
CA VAL A 48 28.31 -8.30 -16.90
C VAL A 48 27.07 -7.40 -17.01
N LYS A 49 27.11 -6.40 -17.89
CA LYS A 49 26.03 -5.41 -18.04
C LYS A 49 24.69 -6.05 -18.36
N ALA A 50 24.68 -6.96 -19.33
CA ALA A 50 23.45 -7.61 -19.78
C ALA A 50 22.78 -8.42 -18.65
N GLU A 51 23.59 -9.13 -17.85
CA GLU A 51 23.08 -9.88 -16.71
C GLU A 51 22.55 -8.97 -15.62
N PHE A 52 23.27 -7.89 -15.29
CA PHE A 52 22.80 -6.89 -14.32
C PHE A 52 21.48 -6.26 -14.74
N MET A 53 21.36 -5.79 -15.99
CA MET A 53 20.14 -5.15 -16.49
C MET A 53 18.95 -6.13 -16.48
N SER A 54 19.18 -7.40 -16.84
CA SER A 54 18.12 -8.42 -16.77
C SER A 54 17.65 -8.69 -15.34
N ARG A 55 18.57 -8.73 -14.36
CA ARG A 55 18.23 -8.88 -12.94
C ARG A 55 17.49 -7.65 -12.42
N TYR A 56 18.01 -6.46 -12.72
CA TYR A 56 17.39 -5.19 -12.35
C TYR A 56 15.94 -5.09 -12.86
N GLN A 57 15.68 -5.47 -14.12
CA GLN A 57 14.33 -5.42 -14.68
C GLN A 57 13.37 -6.36 -13.93
N LYS A 58 13.81 -7.57 -13.56
CA LYS A 58 13.01 -8.49 -12.75
C LYS A 58 12.71 -7.95 -11.36
N ASP A 59 13.72 -7.33 -10.73
CA ASP A 59 13.55 -6.72 -9.42
C ASP A 59 12.59 -5.51 -9.49
N GLU A 60 12.67 -4.70 -10.55
CA GLU A 60 11.76 -3.58 -10.80
C GLU A 60 10.32 -4.06 -11.01
N GLU A 61 10.11 -5.13 -11.79
CA GLU A 61 8.80 -5.77 -11.99
C GLU A 61 8.22 -6.29 -10.67
N ALA A 62 9.01 -7.02 -9.88
CA ALA A 62 8.58 -7.54 -8.58
C ALA A 62 8.23 -6.43 -7.58
N MET A 63 9.01 -5.34 -7.57
CA MET A 63 8.74 -4.19 -6.72
C MET A 63 7.46 -3.44 -7.13
N ASN A 64 7.19 -3.33 -8.43
CA ASN A 64 5.93 -2.76 -8.94
C ASN A 64 4.73 -3.64 -8.56
N GLU A 65 4.87 -4.96 -8.64
CA GLU A 65 3.83 -5.89 -8.19
C GLU A 65 3.55 -5.73 -6.68
N MET A 66 4.59 -5.64 -5.85
CA MET A 66 4.45 -5.41 -4.41
C MET A 66 3.71 -4.10 -4.10
N ILE A 67 4.04 -3.01 -4.80
CA ILE A 67 3.33 -1.72 -4.67
C ILE A 67 1.86 -1.85 -5.04
N SER A 68 1.55 -2.58 -6.11
CA SER A 68 0.17 -2.83 -6.54
C SER A 68 -0.60 -3.57 -5.44
N GLN A 69 -0.03 -4.64 -4.88
CA GLN A 69 -0.65 -5.40 -3.80
C GLN A 69 -0.87 -4.57 -2.54
N TYR A 70 0.08 -3.71 -2.16
CA TYR A 70 -0.10 -2.80 -1.01
C TYR A 70 -1.19 -1.75 -1.25
N SER A 71 -1.34 -1.29 -2.49
CA SER A 71 -2.41 -0.36 -2.85
C SER A 71 -3.78 -1.04 -2.77
N GLU A 72 -3.88 -2.29 -3.23
CA GLU A 72 -5.09 -3.11 -3.11
C GLU A 72 -5.45 -3.39 -1.65
N ILE A 73 -4.49 -3.77 -0.80
CA ILE A 73 -4.70 -3.97 0.63
C ILE A 73 -5.19 -2.67 1.30
N SER A 74 -4.59 -1.53 0.93
CA SER A 74 -5.02 -0.22 1.42
C SER A 74 -6.49 0.06 1.08
N GLU A 75 -6.91 -0.24 -0.14
CA GLU A 75 -8.30 -0.08 -0.58
C GLU A 75 -9.27 -1.01 0.17
N GLN A 76 -8.94 -2.31 0.26
CA GLN A 76 -9.76 -3.29 1.00
C GLN A 76 -9.92 -2.92 2.48
N LEU A 77 -8.87 -2.38 3.10
CA LEU A 77 -8.93 -1.92 4.50
C LEU A 77 -9.81 -0.67 4.64
N LYS A 78 -9.77 0.26 3.68
CA LYS A 78 -10.67 1.44 3.66
C LYS A 78 -12.14 1.00 3.54
N GLU A 79 -12.43 0.08 2.63
CA GLU A 79 -13.78 -0.48 2.48
C GLU A 79 -14.25 -1.18 3.75
N THR A 80 -13.39 -2.01 4.34
CA THR A 80 -13.68 -2.71 5.59
C THR A 80 -13.99 -1.74 6.72
N ALA A 81 -13.19 -0.67 6.88
CA ALA A 81 -13.44 0.36 7.89
C ALA A 81 -14.80 1.05 7.69
N ALA A 82 -15.16 1.38 6.44
CA ALA A 82 -16.43 2.00 6.12
C ALA A 82 -17.63 1.07 6.38
N ASP A 83 -17.49 -0.22 6.08
CA ASP A 83 -18.51 -1.24 6.34
C ASP A 83 -18.75 -1.44 7.84
N PHE A 84 -17.68 -1.39 8.65
CA PHE A 84 -17.78 -1.43 10.11
C PHE A 84 -18.53 -0.22 10.66
N ASP A 85 -18.14 0.99 10.26
CA ASP A 85 -18.81 2.23 10.71
C ASP A 85 -20.29 2.23 10.33
N LYS A 86 -20.62 1.75 9.13
CA LYS A 86 -22.01 1.62 8.68
C LYS A 86 -22.79 0.63 9.53
N THR A 87 -22.23 -0.54 9.77
CA THR A 87 -22.87 -1.59 10.57
C THR A 87 -23.10 -1.14 12.01
N GLU A 88 -22.13 -0.46 12.63
CA GLU A 88 -22.29 0.10 13.97
C GLU A 88 -23.42 1.14 14.02
N ASN A 89 -23.49 2.04 13.03
CA ASN A 89 -24.57 3.03 12.93
C ASN A 89 -25.97 2.37 12.76
N GLU A 90 -26.07 1.32 11.96
CA GLU A 90 -27.32 0.55 11.79
C GLU A 90 -27.77 -0.13 13.09
N ILE A 91 -26.83 -0.72 13.84
CA ILE A 91 -27.11 -1.33 15.14
C ILE A 91 -27.56 -0.26 16.15
N VAL A 92 -26.84 0.85 16.27
CA VAL A 92 -27.18 1.95 17.19
C VAL A 92 -28.56 2.53 16.87
N SER A 93 -28.86 2.74 15.59
CA SER A 93 -30.19 3.20 15.14
C SER A 93 -31.29 2.21 15.51
N SER A 94 -31.07 0.92 15.26
CA SER A 94 -32.04 -0.14 15.57
C SER A 94 -32.29 -0.29 17.07
N VAL A 95 -31.24 -0.23 17.89
CA VAL A 95 -31.34 -0.27 19.36
C VAL A 95 -32.04 0.98 19.90
N SER A 96 -31.78 2.15 19.32
CA SER A 96 -32.43 3.40 19.74
C SER A 96 -33.92 3.41 19.41
N ALA A 97 -34.33 2.77 18.32
CA ALA A 97 -35.74 2.61 17.94
C ALA A 97 -36.52 1.61 18.81
N LEU A 98 -35.83 0.80 19.63
CA LEU A 98 -36.43 -0.16 20.57
C LEU A 98 -36.63 0.42 21.98
N LYS A 99 -36.18 1.65 22.24
CA LYS A 99 -36.40 2.39 23.49
C LYS A 99 -37.53 3.39 23.35
#